data_AF-A0A955Y8M1-F1
#
_entry.id   AF-A0A955Y8M1-F1
#
_cell.length_a   1.000
_cell.length_b   1.000
_cell.length_c   1.000
_cell.angle_alpha   90.00
_cell.angle_beta   90.00
_cell.angle_gamma   90.00
#
_symmetry.space_group_name_H-M   'P 1'
#
loop_
_entity.id
_entity.type
_entity.pdbx_description
1 polymer ?
#
loop_
_entity_poly.entity_id
_entity_poly.type
_entity_poly.pdbx_seq_one_letter_code
_entity_poly.pdbx_strand_id
1 'polypeptide(L)'
;MEDVQTPMEYQISGVLMVVSGLFNLMISGIYVLGLIWVCVGVLWLIPMFVALAEIAVGAMALAGVRVPGLQVVSIMGMISSMFMCNIWGAMFEGIAAVLQFQPKVRGYLEG
;
A
#
# COMPACT_ATOMS: atom_id res chain seq x y z
N MET A 1 22.14 13.76 14.29
CA MET A 1 20.80 13.52 13.74
C MET A 1 20.00 13.10 14.95
N GLU A 2 19.09 13.93 15.45
CA GLU A 2 18.18 13.51 16.52
C GLU A 2 17.50 12.22 16.07
N ASP A 3 17.55 11.19 16.91
CA ASP A 3 16.78 9.98 16.73
C ASP A 3 15.30 10.37 16.83
N VAL A 4 14.73 10.84 15.71
CA VAL A 4 13.29 11.07 15.60
C VAL A 4 12.65 9.70 15.72
N GLN A 5 12.23 9.39 16.94
CA GLN A 5 11.67 8.09 17.28
C GLN A 5 10.48 7.82 16.37
N THR A 6 10.62 6.86 15.46
CA THR A 6 9.59 6.53 14.48
C THR A 6 8.32 6.12 15.21
N PRO A 7 7.16 6.78 14.96
CA PRO A 7 5.93 6.42 15.64
C PRO A 7 5.56 4.97 15.31
N MET A 8 5.17 4.20 16.33
CA MET A 8 4.82 2.78 16.17
C MET A 8 3.66 2.61 15.17
N GLU A 9 2.73 3.57 15.14
CA GLU A 9 1.60 3.60 14.21
C GLU A 9 2.06 3.69 12.74
N TYR A 10 3.20 4.35 12.47
CA TYR A 10 3.80 4.42 11.13
C TYR A 10 4.37 3.07 10.69
N GLN A 11 5.11 2.39 11.56
CA GLN A 11 5.64 1.06 11.28
C GLN A 11 4.53 0.03 11.09
N ILE A 12 3.49 0.06 11.94
CA ILE A 12 2.31 -0.82 11.78
C ILE A 12 1.62 -0.54 10.45
N SER A 13 1.45 0.73 10.07
CA SER A 13 0.88 1.07 8.76
C SER A 13 1.73 0.51 7.61
N GLY A 14 3.06 0.54 7.74
CA GLY A 14 3.98 -0.08 6.79
C GLY A 14 3.80 -1.59 6.66
N VAL A 15 3.61 -2.32 7.78
CA VAL A 15 3.32 -3.77 7.74
C VAL A 15 2.04 -4.02 6.95
N LEU A 16 0.98 -3.26 7.27
CA LEU A 16 -0.34 -3.44 6.66
C LEU A 16 -0.29 -3.16 5.15
N MET A 17 0.44 -2.13 4.72
CA MET A 17 0.64 -1.83 3.30
C MET A 17 1.41 -2.94 2.57
N VAL A 18 2.46 -3.51 3.20
CA VAL A 18 3.21 -4.63 2.58
C VAL A 18 2.31 -5.85 2.44
N VAL A 19 1.56 -6.21 3.49
CA VAL A 19 0.66 -7.37 3.48
C VAL A 19 -0.45 -7.17 2.45
N SER A 20 -1.08 -6.00 2.43
CA SER A 20 -2.08 -5.63 1.44
C SER A 20 -1.53 -5.70 0.01
N GLY A 21 -0.39 -5.05 -0.24
CA GLY A 21 0.27 -5.04 -1.53
C GLY A 21 0.61 -6.45 -2.02
N LEU A 22 0.99 -7.38 -1.13
CA LEU A 22 1.19 -8.79 -1.50
C LEU A 22 -0.12 -9.47 -1.94
N PHE A 23 -1.23 -9.25 -1.24
CA PHE A 23 -2.54 -9.77 -1.66
C PHE A 23 -2.98 -9.16 -3.00
N ASN A 24 -2.81 -7.85 -3.17
CA ASN A 24 -3.10 -7.13 -4.40
C ASN A 24 -2.26 -7.64 -5.57
N LEU A 25 -0.97 -7.88 -5.34
CA LEU A 25 -0.05 -8.42 -6.34
C LEU A 25 -0.45 -9.85 -6.75
N MET A 26 -0.80 -10.69 -5.78
CA MET A 26 -1.22 -12.07 -6.02
C MET A 26 -2.51 -12.11 -6.85
N ILE A 27 -3.53 -11.34 -6.46
CA ILE A 27 -4.81 -11.29 -7.17
C ILE A 27 -4.63 -10.66 -8.57
N SER A 28 -3.88 -9.55 -8.67
CA SER A 28 -3.53 -8.95 -9.96
C SER A 28 -2.83 -9.96 -10.87
N GLY A 29 -1.86 -10.72 -10.34
CA GLY A 29 -1.14 -11.75 -11.09
C GLY A 29 -2.06 -12.85 -11.61
N ILE A 30 -3.03 -13.29 -10.80
CA ILE A 30 -4.05 -14.26 -11.23
C ILE A 30 -4.90 -13.68 -12.37
N TYR A 31 -5.35 -12.43 -12.28
CA TYR A 31 -6.12 -11.78 -13.34
C TYR A 31 -5.30 -11.57 -14.61
N VAL A 32 -4.04 -11.14 -14.49
CA VAL A 32 -3.13 -10.97 -15.63
C VAL A 32 -2.97 -12.32 -16.33
N LEU A 33 -2.60 -13.39 -15.62
CA LEU A 33 -2.39 -14.72 -16.21
C LEU A 33 -3.68 -15.32 -16.77
N GLY A 34 -4.81 -15.15 -16.09
CA GLY A 34 -6.11 -15.69 -16.51
C GLY A 34 -6.75 -14.95 -17.69
N LEU A 35 -6.48 -13.65 -17.84
CA LEU A 35 -7.06 -12.80 -18.89
C LEU A 35 -6.05 -12.37 -19.95
N ILE A 36 -4.80 -12.87 -19.91
CA ILE A 36 -3.76 -12.52 -20.90
C ILE A 36 -4.19 -12.90 -22.32
N TRP A 37 -4.93 -14.01 -22.45
CA TRP A 37 -5.47 -14.49 -23.73
C TRP A 37 -6.41 -13.47 -24.39
N VAL A 38 -7.13 -12.67 -23.60
CA VAL A 38 -8.18 -11.77 -24.10
C VAL A 38 -7.66 -10.34 -24.32
N CYS A 39 -6.35 -10.09 -24.18
CA CYS A 39 -5.73 -8.75 -24.17
C CYS A 39 -6.24 -7.79 -23.07
N VAL A 40 -7.31 -8.15 -22.35
CA VAL A 40 -7.84 -7.46 -21.17
C VAL A 40 -6.85 -7.55 -20.00
N GLY A 41 -6.01 -8.60 -19.95
CA GLY A 41 -4.97 -8.76 -18.95
C GLY A 41 -3.97 -7.59 -18.86
N VAL A 42 -3.79 -6.83 -19.95
CA VAL A 42 -2.89 -5.65 -19.96
C VAL A 42 -3.41 -4.52 -19.05
N LEU A 43 -4.74 -4.38 -18.93
CA LEU A 43 -5.34 -3.37 -18.03
C LEU A 43 -5.07 -3.68 -16.55
N TRP A 44 -4.83 -4.95 -16.21
CA TRP A 44 -4.52 -5.42 -14.86
C TRP A 44 -3.06 -5.20 -14.47
N LEU A 45 -2.21 -4.75 -15.40
CA LEU A 45 -0.85 -4.30 -15.07
C LEU A 45 -0.85 -3.04 -14.22
N ILE A 46 -1.84 -2.16 -14.37
CA ILE A 46 -1.94 -0.92 -13.58
C ILE A 46 -2.10 -1.25 -12.08
N PRO A 47 -3.09 -2.06 -11.65
CA PRO A 47 -3.18 -2.57 -10.28
C PRO A 47 -1.91 -3.27 -9.79
N MET A 48 -1.24 -4.03 -10.66
CA MET A 48 0.00 -4.71 -10.34
C MET A 48 1.15 -3.72 -10.01
N PHE A 49 1.28 -2.63 -10.77
CA PHE A 49 2.26 -1.58 -10.48
C PHE A 49 1.93 -0.83 -9.19
N VAL A 50 0.65 -0.59 -8.90
CA VAL A 50 0.22 0.00 -7.63
C VAL A 50 0.60 -0.92 -6.47
N ALA A 51 0.36 -2.22 -6.59
CA ALA A 51 0.74 -3.21 -5.59
C ALA A 51 2.25 -3.25 -5.31
N LEU A 52 3.08 -3.13 -6.34
CA LEU A 52 4.53 -3.03 -6.19
C LEU A 52 4.95 -1.74 -5.47
N ALA A 53 4.29 -0.61 -5.79
CA ALA A 53 4.53 0.65 -5.11
C ALA A 53 4.12 0.59 -3.63
N GLU A 54 2.98 -0.04 -3.30
CA GLU A 54 2.55 -0.30 -1.91
C GLU A 54 3.59 -1.09 -1.14
N ILE A 55 4.09 -2.21 -1.70
CA ILE A 55 5.10 -3.05 -1.06
C ILE A 55 6.39 -2.26 -0.83
N ALA A 56 6.86 -1.53 -1.84
CA ALA A 56 8.08 -0.74 -1.74
C ALA A 56 7.98 0.36 -0.67
N VAL A 57 6.87 1.11 -0.68
CA VAL A 57 6.63 2.21 0.26
C VAL A 57 6.38 1.69 1.68
N GLY A 58 5.62 0.60 1.82
CA GLY A 58 5.43 -0.07 3.11
C GLY A 58 6.74 -0.61 3.68
N ALA A 59 7.61 -1.20 2.85
CA ALA A 59 8.93 -1.66 3.27
C ALA A 59 9.85 -0.50 3.70
N MET A 60 9.82 0.63 2.98
CA MET A 60 10.53 1.85 3.40
C MET A 60 10.01 2.37 4.74
N ALA A 61 8.69 2.37 4.94
CA ALA A 61 8.08 2.77 6.21
C ALA A 61 8.47 1.86 7.37
N LEU A 62 8.55 0.54 7.13
CA LEU A 62 9.05 -0.43 8.10
C LEU A 62 10.51 -0.20 8.47
N ALA A 63 11.34 0.16 7.51
CA ALA A 63 12.73 0.54 7.72
C ALA A 63 12.89 1.90 8.45
N GLY A 64 11.79 2.57 8.79
CA GLY A 64 11.79 3.89 9.42
C GLY A 64 12.09 5.04 8.45
N VAL A 65 12.24 4.75 7.15
CA VAL A 65 12.47 5.77 6.14
C VAL A 65 11.20 6.58 5.97
N ARG A 66 11.34 7.90 6.01
CA ARG A 66 10.25 8.85 5.87
C ARG A 66 9.82 8.96 4.41
N VAL A 67 8.56 8.65 4.13
CA VAL A 67 8.00 8.72 2.77
C VAL A 67 6.80 9.66 2.75
N PRO A 68 6.94 10.91 2.27
CA PRO A 68 5.86 11.90 2.30
C PRO A 68 4.64 11.51 1.43
N GLY A 69 4.86 10.65 0.43
CA GLY A 69 3.79 10.13 -0.45
C GLY A 69 3.03 8.92 0.10
N LEU A 70 3.34 8.45 1.31
CA LEU A 70 2.81 7.19 1.86
C LEU A 70 1.28 7.16 1.94
N GLN A 71 0.65 8.27 2.33
CA GLN A 71 -0.81 8.41 2.38
C GLN A 71 -1.46 8.25 0.99
N VAL A 72 -0.84 8.83 -0.04
CA VAL A 72 -1.35 8.77 -1.41
C VAL A 72 -1.29 7.33 -1.93
N VAL A 73 -0.18 6.64 -1.66
CA VAL A 73 0.01 5.25 -2.08
C VAL A 73 -0.99 4.33 -1.39
N SER A 74 -1.26 4.51 -0.08
CA SER A 74 -2.25 3.71 0.64
C SER A 74 -3.68 3.93 0.11
N ILE A 75 -4.06 5.17 -0.22
CA ILE A 75 -5.38 5.45 -0.84
C ILE A 75 -5.48 4.82 -2.23
N MET A 76 -4.45 4.98 -3.07
CA MET A 76 -4.42 4.36 -4.40
C MET A 76 -4.50 2.84 -4.31
N GLY A 77 -3.84 2.29 -3.30
CA GLY A 77 -3.91 0.91 -2.88
C GLY A 77 -5.30 0.40 -2.53
N MET A 78 -6.01 1.17 -1.71
CA MET A 78 -7.39 0.88 -1.34
C MET A 78 -8.30 0.89 -2.57
N ILE A 79 -8.17 1.89 -3.45
CA ILE A 79 -8.94 1.99 -4.70
C ILE A 79 -8.65 0.78 -5.60
N SER A 80 -7.37 0.43 -5.74
CA SER A 80 -6.93 -0.76 -6.48
C SER A 80 -7.57 -2.03 -5.91
N SER A 81 -7.52 -2.22 -4.60
CA SER A 81 -8.13 -3.36 -3.91
C SER A 81 -9.64 -3.45 -4.16
N MET A 82 -10.36 -2.33 -4.12
CA MET A 82 -11.80 -2.27 -4.41
C MET A 82 -12.09 -2.63 -5.87
N PHE A 83 -11.29 -2.13 -6.81
CA PHE A 83 -11.43 -2.44 -8.24
C PHE A 83 -11.20 -3.93 -8.53
N MET A 84 -10.30 -4.57 -7.78
CA MET A 84 -9.99 -6.00 -7.92
C MET A 84 -10.90 -6.92 -7.08
N CYS A 85 -11.92 -6.38 -6.40
CA CYS A 85 -12.75 -7.12 -5.44
C CYS A 85 -11.95 -7.82 -4.32
N ASN A 86 -10.77 -7.30 -3.98
CA ASN A 86 -9.92 -7.80 -2.90
C ASN A 86 -10.34 -7.20 -1.55
N ILE A 87 -11.28 -7.85 -0.87
CA ILE A 87 -11.79 -7.40 0.43
C ILE A 87 -10.66 -7.28 1.47
N TRP A 88 -9.70 -8.21 1.46
CA TRP A 88 -8.59 -8.22 2.41
C TRP A 88 -7.64 -7.04 2.19
N GLY A 89 -7.26 -6.79 0.94
CA GLY A 89 -6.44 -5.62 0.58
C GLY A 89 -7.12 -4.31 0.97
N ALA A 90 -8.41 -4.17 0.65
CA ALA A 90 -9.17 -2.97 0.99
C ALA A 90 -9.28 -2.76 2.50
N MET A 91 -9.45 -3.84 3.28
CA MET A 91 -9.49 -3.76 4.73
C MET A 91 -8.14 -3.35 5.33
N PHE A 92 -7.04 -3.97 4.88
CA PHE A 92 -5.70 -3.65 5.39
C PHE A 92 -5.26 -2.23 4.99
N GLU A 93 -5.51 -1.78 3.76
CA GLU A 93 -5.27 -0.39 3.36
C GLU A 93 -6.17 0.59 4.11
N GLY A 94 -7.43 0.23 4.36
CA GLY A 94 -8.32 1.06 5.14
C GLY A 94 -7.79 1.32 6.55
N ILE A 95 -7.30 0.28 7.22
CA ILE A 95 -6.68 0.40 8.55
C ILE A 95 -5.36 1.17 8.46
N ALA A 96 -4.52 0.89 7.46
CA ALA A 96 -3.27 1.59 7.24
C ALA A 96 -3.50 3.10 7.04
N ALA A 97 -4.44 3.47 6.18
CA ALA A 97 -4.82 4.86 5.94
C ALA A 97 -5.27 5.55 7.24
N VAL A 98 -6.13 4.91 8.05
CA VAL A 98 -6.57 5.46 9.34
C VAL A 98 -5.39 5.73 10.27
N LEU A 99 -4.41 4.82 10.34
CA LEU A 99 -3.19 5.01 11.13
C LEU A 99 -2.32 6.15 10.58
N GLN A 100 -2.22 6.28 9.27
CA GLN A 100 -1.42 7.31 8.60
C GLN A 100 -2.02 8.72 8.71
N PHE A 101 -3.35 8.82 8.83
CA PHE A 101 -4.03 10.10 9.05
C PHE A 101 -4.02 10.55 10.51
N GLN A 102 -3.44 9.75 11.43
CA GLN A 102 -3.26 10.21 12.80
C GLN A 102 -2.30 11.41 12.85
N PRO A 103 -2.59 12.41 13.70
CA PRO A 103 -1.79 13.64 13.77
C PRO A 103 -0.33 13.38 14.13
N LYS A 104 -0.04 12.32 14.89
CA LYS A 104 1.34 11.90 15.21
C LYS A 104 2.13 11.51 13.97
N VAL A 105 1.54 10.67 13.11
CA VAL A 105 2.17 10.20 11.88
C VAL A 105 2.27 11.33 10.86
N ARG A 106 1.23 12.17 10.76
CA ARG A 106 1.25 13.34 9.89
C ARG A 106 2.35 14.35 10.27
N GLY A 107 2.53 14.63 11.56
CA GLY A 107 3.65 15.45 12.05
C GLY A 107 5.00 14.82 11.71
N TYR A 108 5.13 13.49 11.86
CA TYR A 108 6.30 12.73 11.42
C TYR A 108 6.46 12.67 9.90
N LEU A 109 5.48 13.02 9.08
CA LEU A 109 5.64 13.09 7.61
C LEU A 109 5.96 14.52 7.13
N GLU A 110 5.56 15.56 7.89
CA GLU A 110 5.67 16.97 7.51
C GLU A 110 6.86 17.75 8.12
N GLY A 111 7.34 17.38 9.32
CA GLY A 111 8.60 17.93 9.90
C GLY A 111 9.88 17.55 9.16
#